data_AF-A0AA96QVX3-F1
#
_entry.id   AF-A0AA96QVX3-F1
#
_cell.length_a   1.000
_cell.length_b   1.000
_cell.length_c   1.000
_cell.angle_alpha   90.00
_cell.angle_beta   90.00
_cell.angle_gamma   90.00
#
_symmetry.space_group_name_H-M   'P 1'
#
loop_
_entity.id
_entity.type
_entity.pdbx_description
1 polymer ?
#
loop_
_entity_poly.entity_id
_entity_poly.type
_entity_poly.pdbx_seq_one_letter_code
_entity_poly.pdbx_strand_id
1 'polypeptide(L)'
;MHRSIYHLKEADPHSWAIPRVGGRAKAALVEIQADEYGGGRFERMHSELFRTVMRSLDLDDSYGAYLDRVPAVTLAVSNTMSLFGLHRRWTPALLGHLAAFEMTSSLPNRRYGNGLRRLGHDATATRFYDEHVEADAVHEQIAAHDLCGGYVQDHPEAADDVLFGAACALAVDNVMAAHLLAKWKGGSSALVDSASVPAA
;
A
#
# COMPACT_ATOMS: atom_id res chain seq x y z
N MET A 1 2.09 5.40 12.54
CA MET A 1 3.55 5.19 12.50
C MET A 1 3.95 4.15 11.45
N HIS A 2 3.88 2.82 11.68
CA HIS A 2 4.36 1.84 10.65
C HIS A 2 3.80 2.03 9.24
N ARG A 3 2.48 2.28 9.13
CA ARG A 3 1.80 2.51 7.86
C ARG A 3 2.23 3.80 7.14
N SER A 4 2.75 4.81 7.85
CA SER A 4 3.11 6.10 7.24
C SER A 4 4.29 6.00 6.27
N ILE A 5 5.08 4.93 6.35
CA ILE A 5 6.21 4.68 5.43
C ILE A 5 5.74 4.48 3.98
N TYR A 6 4.55 3.90 3.80
CA TYR A 6 3.97 3.70 2.47
C TYR A 6 2.85 4.71 2.19
N HIS A 7 1.84 4.81 3.06
CA HIS A 7 0.62 5.54 2.72
C HIS A 7 0.83 7.05 2.51
N LEU A 8 1.90 7.65 3.04
CA LEU A 8 2.23 9.06 2.76
C LEU A 8 2.79 9.31 1.34
N LYS A 9 3.01 8.25 0.56
CA LYS A 9 3.41 8.26 -0.86
C LYS A 9 2.57 7.32 -1.72
N GLU A 10 1.38 6.97 -1.26
CA GLU A 10 0.43 6.19 -2.06
C GLU A 10 -0.03 7.05 -3.27
N ALA A 11 0.05 6.56 -4.52
CA ALA A 11 0.43 5.22 -5.02
C ALA A 11 1.76 5.21 -5.84
N ASP A 12 2.70 6.10 -5.50
CA ASP A 12 3.90 6.41 -6.29
C ASP A 12 4.70 5.21 -6.83
N PRO A 13 4.96 4.14 -6.04
CA PRO A 13 5.75 3.01 -6.53
C PRO A 13 5.11 2.31 -7.75
N HIS A 14 3.79 2.21 -7.80
CA HIS A 14 3.07 1.54 -8.88
C HIS A 14 3.00 2.38 -10.15
N SER A 15 2.98 3.71 -10.00
CA SER A 15 2.98 4.64 -11.13
C SER A 15 4.18 4.49 -12.09
N TRP A 16 5.30 3.93 -11.63
CA TRP A 16 6.44 3.60 -12.49
C TRP A 16 6.11 2.59 -13.60
N ALA A 17 5.02 1.81 -13.48
CA ALA A 17 4.57 0.90 -14.54
C ALA A 17 3.85 1.63 -15.69
N ILE A 18 3.23 2.79 -15.48
CA ILE A 18 2.43 3.51 -16.50
C ILE A 18 3.17 3.70 -17.84
N PRO A 19 4.45 4.11 -17.89
CA PRO A 19 5.17 4.26 -19.16
C PRO A 19 5.62 2.93 -19.78
N ARG A 20 5.44 1.79 -19.10
CA ARG A 20 6.00 0.48 -19.46
C ARG A 20 4.94 -0.53 -19.91
N VAL A 21 3.68 -0.27 -19.59
CA VAL A 21 2.53 -1.09 -19.99
C VAL A 21 1.76 -0.43 -21.14
N GLY A 22 1.13 -1.25 -21.98
CA GLY A 22 0.28 -0.83 -23.09
C GLY A 22 -1.11 -1.46 -23.02
N GLY A 23 -1.94 -1.19 -24.03
CA GLY A 23 -3.23 -1.88 -24.21
C GLY A 23 -4.21 -1.73 -23.05
N ARG A 24 -5.03 -2.77 -22.85
CA ARG A 24 -6.06 -2.83 -21.78
C ARG A 24 -5.44 -2.71 -20.38
N ALA A 25 -4.30 -3.36 -20.16
CA ALA A 25 -3.57 -3.30 -18.89
C ALA A 25 -3.18 -1.86 -18.52
N LYS A 26 -2.76 -1.04 -19.49
CA LYS A 26 -2.48 0.39 -19.24
C LYS A 26 -3.73 1.16 -18.82
N ALA A 27 -4.86 0.93 -19.48
CA ALA A 27 -6.10 1.62 -19.14
C ALA A 27 -6.52 1.30 -17.69
N ALA A 28 -6.51 0.01 -17.32
CA ALA A 28 -6.79 -0.46 -15.97
C ALA A 28 -5.82 0.15 -14.92
N LEU A 29 -4.52 0.18 -15.20
CA LEU A 29 -3.54 0.80 -14.31
C LEU A 29 -3.81 2.29 -14.11
N VAL A 30 -4.10 3.03 -15.18
CA VAL A 30 -4.38 4.47 -15.10
C VAL A 30 -5.66 4.73 -14.33
N GLU A 31 -6.69 3.89 -14.49
CA GLU A 31 -7.94 4.00 -13.74
C GLU A 31 -7.70 3.85 -12.23
N ILE A 32 -7.04 2.77 -11.80
CA ILE A 32 -6.68 2.56 -10.39
C ILE A 32 -5.86 3.75 -9.88
N GLN A 33 -4.77 4.10 -10.57
CA GLN A 33 -3.90 5.19 -10.11
C GLN A 33 -4.62 6.55 -10.08
N ALA A 34 -5.53 6.83 -11.00
CA ALA A 34 -6.28 8.08 -10.99
C ALA A 34 -7.14 8.22 -9.72
N ASP A 35 -7.72 7.12 -9.25
CA ASP A 35 -8.47 7.09 -8.00
C ASP A 35 -7.57 7.29 -6.78
N GLU A 36 -6.43 6.58 -6.71
CA GLU A 36 -5.41 6.75 -5.66
C GLU A 36 -4.90 8.21 -5.53
N TYR A 37 -4.75 8.89 -6.67
CA TYR A 37 -4.41 10.31 -6.76
C TYR A 37 -5.63 11.25 -6.62
N GLY A 38 -6.76 10.77 -6.08
CA GLY A 38 -7.95 11.55 -5.76
C GLY A 38 -8.71 12.11 -6.98
N GLY A 39 -8.46 11.57 -8.17
CA GLY A 39 -8.92 12.11 -9.44
C GLY A 39 -8.31 13.48 -9.76
N GLY A 40 -7.08 13.74 -9.29
CA GLY A 40 -6.38 15.01 -9.46
C GLY A 40 -6.79 16.10 -8.46
N ARG A 41 -7.61 15.77 -7.46
CA ARG A 41 -7.98 16.68 -6.38
C ARG A 41 -7.16 16.37 -5.14
N PHE A 42 -6.35 17.34 -4.72
CA PHE A 42 -5.40 17.20 -3.60
C PHE A 42 -6.07 16.67 -2.32
N GLU A 43 -7.23 17.21 -1.96
CA GLU A 43 -7.95 16.85 -0.74
C GLU A 43 -8.57 15.44 -0.75
N ARG A 44 -8.50 14.75 -1.89
CA ARG A 44 -8.96 13.36 -2.04
C ARG A 44 -7.81 12.38 -2.30
N MET A 45 -6.58 12.86 -2.47
CA MET A 45 -5.42 11.97 -2.61
C MET A 45 -5.33 11.07 -1.38
N HIS A 46 -5.17 9.77 -1.59
CA HIS A 46 -5.14 8.80 -0.49
C HIS A 46 -4.02 9.11 0.51
N SER A 47 -2.89 9.61 0.02
CA SER A 47 -1.81 10.10 0.88
C SER A 47 -2.18 11.31 1.75
N GLU A 48 -3.01 12.25 1.28
CA GLU A 48 -3.52 13.38 2.08
C GLU A 48 -4.62 12.93 3.05
N LEU A 49 -5.48 11.99 2.64
CA LEU A 49 -6.44 11.36 3.54
C LEU A 49 -5.71 10.64 4.69
N PHE A 50 -4.60 9.96 4.40
CA PHE A 50 -3.78 9.32 5.44
C PHE A 50 -3.08 10.33 6.36
N ARG A 51 -2.58 11.46 5.83
CA ARG A 51 -2.09 12.59 6.66
C ARG A 51 -3.16 13.08 7.63
N THR A 52 -4.40 13.15 7.16
CA THR A 52 -5.55 13.52 8.01
C THR A 52 -5.76 12.52 9.15
N VAL A 53 -5.71 11.21 8.88
CA VAL A 53 -5.74 10.18 9.93
C VAL A 53 -4.63 10.38 10.95
N MET A 54 -3.40 10.66 10.49
CA MET A 54 -2.25 10.87 11.38
C MET A 54 -2.46 12.07 12.30
N ARG A 55 -2.91 13.20 11.76
CA ARG A 55 -3.24 14.40 12.55
C ARG A 55 -4.35 14.13 13.57
N SER A 56 -5.39 13.37 13.20
CA SER A 56 -6.46 12.96 14.13
C SER A 56 -6.01 12.04 15.26
N LEU A 57 -4.80 11.47 15.16
CA LEU A 57 -4.16 10.62 16.15
C LEU A 57 -2.96 11.31 16.85
N ASP A 58 -2.83 12.63 16.70
CA ASP A 58 -1.73 13.44 17.23
C ASP A 58 -0.33 12.93 16.79
N LEU A 59 -0.24 12.41 15.56
CA LEU A 59 1.02 11.95 14.95
C LEU A 59 1.58 13.01 14.00
N ASP A 60 2.91 13.17 13.98
CA ASP A 60 3.63 13.92 12.93
C ASP A 60 3.39 13.29 11.56
N ASP A 61 2.76 14.03 10.65
CA ASP A 61 2.38 13.56 9.32
C ASP A 61 3.47 13.84 8.26
N SER A 62 4.61 14.41 8.62
CA SER A 62 5.73 14.67 7.70
C SER A 62 6.23 13.38 7.06
N TYR A 63 6.50 13.43 5.74
CA TYR A 63 7.00 12.26 5.02
C TYR A 63 8.34 11.79 5.61
N GLY A 64 8.42 10.54 6.04
CA GLY A 64 9.63 9.95 6.62
C GLY A 64 9.83 10.21 8.13
N ALA A 65 8.91 10.89 8.83
CA ALA A 65 9.10 11.26 10.25
C ALA A 65 9.40 10.07 11.19
N TYR A 66 8.94 8.86 10.83
CA TYR A 66 9.13 7.64 11.62
C TYR A 66 10.09 6.64 10.99
N LEU A 67 10.88 7.03 9.98
CA LEU A 67 11.77 6.11 9.27
C LEU A 67 12.74 5.40 10.23
N ASP A 68 13.34 6.15 11.16
CA ASP A 68 14.30 5.63 12.15
C ASP A 68 13.64 4.94 13.36
N ARG A 69 12.29 4.85 13.36
CA ARG A 69 11.49 4.29 14.46
C ARG A 69 10.82 2.98 14.08
N VAL A 70 10.77 2.63 12.80
CA VAL A 70 10.13 1.40 12.33
C VAL A 70 11.17 0.28 12.12
N PRO A 71 10.81 -0.99 12.36
CA PRO A 71 11.71 -2.11 12.14
C PRO A 71 11.88 -2.38 10.64
N ALA A 72 12.97 -3.07 10.29
CA ALA A 72 13.27 -3.46 8.90
C ALA A 72 12.11 -4.20 8.21
N VAL A 73 11.32 -4.99 8.95
CA VAL A 73 10.15 -5.69 8.39
C VAL A 73 9.05 -4.73 7.90
N THR A 74 8.95 -3.53 8.47
CA THR A 74 8.04 -2.47 7.97
C THR A 74 8.62 -1.81 6.72
N LEU A 75 9.92 -1.54 6.70
CA LEU A 75 10.60 -0.99 5.53
C LEU A 75 10.53 -1.95 4.34
N ALA A 76 10.61 -3.27 4.59
CA ALA A 76 10.54 -4.30 3.56
C ALA A 76 9.27 -4.22 2.71
N VAL A 77 8.11 -3.88 3.30
CA VAL A 77 6.85 -3.72 2.57
C VAL A 77 6.98 -2.60 1.52
N SER A 78 7.41 -1.40 1.94
CA SER A 78 7.59 -0.25 1.04
C SER A 78 8.72 -0.47 0.03
N ASN A 79 9.82 -1.11 0.46
CA ASN A 79 10.98 -1.40 -0.38
C ASN A 79 10.68 -2.43 -1.47
N THR A 80 9.81 -3.41 -1.20
CA THR A 80 9.40 -4.40 -2.21
C THR A 80 8.67 -3.72 -3.37
N MET A 81 7.74 -2.80 -3.07
CA MET A 81 7.07 -2.00 -4.09
C MET A 81 8.07 -1.16 -4.90
N SER A 82 8.99 -0.47 -4.21
CA SER A 82 10.01 0.35 -4.88
C SER A 82 10.99 -0.48 -5.70
N LEU A 83 11.37 -1.68 -5.27
CA LEU A 83 12.21 -2.61 -6.05
C LEU A 83 11.54 -2.98 -7.38
N PHE A 84 10.24 -3.29 -7.35
CA PHE A 84 9.52 -3.61 -8.58
C PHE A 84 9.28 -2.37 -9.45
N GLY A 85 8.95 -1.23 -8.83
CA GLY A 85 8.72 0.04 -9.52
C GLY A 85 9.97 0.60 -10.19
N LEU A 86 11.12 0.60 -9.53
CA LEU A 86 12.33 1.23 -10.06
C LEU A 86 13.03 0.38 -11.13
N HIS A 87 12.81 -0.94 -11.15
CA HIS A 87 13.49 -1.84 -12.07
C HIS A 87 12.54 -2.36 -13.15
N ARG A 88 12.68 -1.85 -14.39
CA ARG A 88 11.80 -2.21 -15.54
C ARG A 88 11.59 -3.72 -15.73
N ARG A 89 12.60 -4.56 -15.46
CA ARG A 89 12.47 -6.02 -15.58
C ARG A 89 11.38 -6.62 -14.68
N TRP A 90 11.08 -5.96 -13.57
CA TRP A 90 10.08 -6.39 -12.59
C TRP A 90 8.71 -5.75 -12.81
N THR A 91 8.45 -5.19 -14.00
CA THR A 91 7.13 -4.62 -14.32
C THR A 91 6.00 -5.64 -14.09
N PRO A 92 6.10 -6.90 -14.55
CA PRO A 92 5.02 -7.87 -14.29
C PRO A 92 4.82 -8.14 -12.79
N ALA A 93 5.91 -8.25 -12.03
CA ALA A 93 5.84 -8.40 -10.57
C ALA A 93 5.23 -7.17 -9.88
N LEU A 94 5.44 -5.95 -10.40
CA LEU A 94 4.77 -4.76 -9.88
C LEU A 94 3.25 -4.84 -10.09
N LEU A 95 2.81 -5.33 -11.25
CA LEU A 95 1.37 -5.47 -11.54
C LEU A 95 0.73 -6.52 -10.64
N GLY A 96 1.36 -7.68 -10.48
CA GLY A 96 0.89 -8.72 -9.57
C GLY A 96 0.88 -8.27 -8.11
N HIS A 97 1.89 -7.49 -7.70
CA HIS A 97 1.88 -6.85 -6.38
C HIS A 97 0.67 -5.91 -6.22
N LEU A 98 0.42 -5.03 -7.20
CA LEU A 98 -0.73 -4.12 -7.14
C LEU A 98 -2.03 -4.91 -7.03
N ALA A 99 -2.24 -5.93 -7.87
CA ALA A 99 -3.45 -6.76 -7.80
C ALA A 99 -3.64 -7.43 -6.44
N ALA A 100 -2.59 -8.00 -5.84
CA ALA A 100 -2.69 -8.57 -4.50
C ALA A 100 -3.01 -7.51 -3.43
N PHE A 101 -2.48 -6.30 -3.57
CA PHE A 101 -2.78 -5.18 -2.66
C PHE A 101 -4.26 -4.79 -2.74
N GLU A 102 -4.76 -4.48 -3.93
CA GLU A 102 -6.17 -4.10 -4.19
C GLU A 102 -7.17 -5.19 -3.75
N MET A 103 -6.86 -6.46 -4.03
CA MET A 103 -7.76 -7.57 -3.69
C MET A 103 -7.86 -7.84 -2.19
N THR A 104 -6.94 -7.32 -1.38
CA THR A 104 -6.85 -7.66 0.05
C THR A 104 -7.02 -6.49 1.00
N SER A 105 -7.23 -5.27 0.49
CA SER A 105 -7.26 -4.03 1.27
C SER A 105 -8.60 -3.74 1.95
N SER A 106 -9.76 -4.13 1.38
CA SER A 106 -11.07 -3.72 1.90
C SER A 106 -11.37 -4.23 3.31
N LEU A 107 -11.04 -5.50 3.61
CA LEU A 107 -11.33 -6.10 4.92
C LEU A 107 -10.45 -5.49 6.04
N PRO A 108 -9.13 -5.36 5.88
CA PRO A 108 -8.29 -4.60 6.79
C PRO A 108 -8.76 -3.16 6.99
N ASN A 109 -9.06 -2.42 5.92
CA ASN A 109 -9.52 -1.03 6.01
C ASN A 109 -10.82 -0.91 6.80
N ARG A 110 -11.80 -1.78 6.55
CA ARG A 110 -13.03 -1.87 7.37
C ARG A 110 -12.73 -2.11 8.86
N ARG A 111 -11.78 -2.98 9.17
CA ARG A 111 -11.38 -3.26 10.57
C ARG A 111 -10.72 -2.05 11.22
N TYR A 112 -9.88 -1.32 10.50
CA TYR A 112 -9.23 -0.10 11.00
C TYR A 112 -10.25 1.02 11.24
N GLY A 113 -11.12 1.32 10.27
CA GLY A 113 -12.18 2.31 10.45
C GLY A 113 -13.09 1.96 11.64
N ASN A 114 -13.51 0.70 11.77
CA ASN A 114 -14.29 0.27 12.93
C ASN A 114 -13.52 0.35 14.25
N GLY A 115 -12.21 0.13 14.23
CA GLY A 115 -11.34 0.32 15.39
C GLY A 115 -11.31 1.78 15.86
N LEU A 116 -11.11 2.71 14.93
CA LEU A 116 -11.09 4.15 15.22
C LEU A 116 -12.43 4.63 15.78
N ARG A 117 -13.56 4.20 15.19
CA ARG A 117 -14.90 4.49 15.73
C ARG A 117 -15.09 4.00 17.16
N ARG A 118 -14.65 2.77 17.46
CA ARG A 118 -14.71 2.24 18.84
C ARG A 118 -13.87 3.02 19.83
N LEU A 119 -12.81 3.68 19.37
CA LEU A 119 -11.94 4.53 20.19
C LEU A 119 -12.45 5.98 20.29
N GLY A 120 -13.62 6.30 19.71
CA GLY A 120 -14.24 7.62 19.83
C GLY A 120 -13.81 8.63 18.78
N HIS A 121 -13.11 8.21 17.72
CA HIS A 121 -12.75 9.10 16.62
C HIS A 121 -13.93 9.32 15.66
N ASP A 122 -13.90 10.45 14.96
CA ASP A 122 -14.94 10.93 14.05
C ASP A 122 -14.73 10.47 12.59
N ALA A 123 -15.60 10.93 11.69
CA ALA A 123 -15.52 10.63 10.26
C ALA A 123 -14.23 11.15 9.61
N THR A 124 -13.64 12.23 10.15
CA THR A 124 -12.37 12.78 9.67
C THR A 124 -11.25 11.76 9.80
N ALA A 125 -11.18 11.08 10.96
CA ALA A 125 -10.18 10.05 11.23
C ALA A 125 -10.42 8.74 10.46
N THR A 126 -11.67 8.44 10.07
CA THR A 126 -11.99 7.16 9.39
C THR A 126 -11.99 7.26 7.87
N ARG A 127 -12.07 8.47 7.31
CA ARG A 127 -12.30 8.71 5.88
C ARG A 127 -11.35 7.94 4.96
N PHE A 128 -10.05 7.94 5.24
CA PHE A 128 -9.06 7.17 4.47
C PHE A 128 -9.45 5.69 4.36
N TYR A 129 -9.86 5.08 5.48
CA TYR A 129 -10.22 3.67 5.54
C TYR A 129 -11.58 3.39 4.91
N ASP A 130 -12.52 4.32 5.02
CA ASP A 130 -13.84 4.18 4.42
C ASP A 130 -13.77 4.30 2.90
N GLU A 131 -12.94 5.21 2.36
CA GLU A 131 -12.71 5.38 0.92
C GLU A 131 -12.23 4.06 0.30
N HIS A 132 -11.22 3.41 0.89
CA HIS A 132 -10.74 2.11 0.40
C HIS A 132 -11.80 1.00 0.51
N VAL A 133 -12.71 1.06 1.49
CA VAL A 133 -13.79 0.06 1.55
C VAL A 133 -14.75 0.21 0.37
N GLU A 134 -14.97 1.43 -0.11
CA GLU A 134 -15.88 1.73 -1.23
C GLU A 134 -15.19 1.52 -2.59
N ALA A 135 -13.97 2.03 -2.76
CA ALA A 135 -13.19 1.96 -4.01
C ALA A 135 -12.75 0.51 -4.34
N ASP A 136 -12.24 -0.22 -3.35
CA ASP A 136 -11.58 -1.52 -3.58
C ASP A 136 -12.55 -2.60 -4.11
N ALA A 137 -13.86 -2.47 -3.88
CA ALA A 137 -14.86 -3.40 -4.40
C ALA A 137 -14.90 -3.43 -5.94
N VAL A 138 -14.47 -2.35 -6.58
CA VAL A 138 -14.35 -2.24 -8.05
C VAL A 138 -12.91 -2.51 -8.47
N HIS A 139 -11.93 -1.98 -7.74
CA HIS A 139 -10.51 -2.15 -8.09
C HIS A 139 -10.05 -3.60 -8.04
N GLU A 140 -10.57 -4.45 -7.14
CA GLU A 140 -10.16 -5.86 -7.08
C GLU A 140 -10.37 -6.58 -8.43
N GLN A 141 -11.47 -6.28 -9.13
CA GLN A 141 -11.80 -6.89 -10.41
C GLN A 141 -10.95 -6.32 -11.54
N ILE A 142 -10.78 -4.99 -11.54
CA ILE A 142 -9.95 -4.30 -12.52
C ILE A 142 -8.49 -4.76 -12.40
N ALA A 143 -7.95 -4.85 -11.18
CA ALA A 143 -6.56 -5.21 -10.94
C ALA A 143 -6.27 -6.68 -11.28
N ALA A 144 -7.18 -7.60 -10.93
CA ALA A 144 -7.01 -9.02 -11.24
C ALA A 144 -7.23 -9.32 -12.72
N HIS A 145 -8.35 -8.87 -13.29
CA HIS A 145 -8.78 -9.28 -14.62
C HIS A 145 -8.26 -8.37 -15.73
N ASP A 146 -8.43 -7.05 -15.58
CA ASP A 146 -8.13 -6.11 -16.67
C ASP A 146 -6.67 -5.71 -16.71
N LEU A 147 -6.06 -5.53 -15.54
CA LEU A 147 -4.63 -5.25 -15.41
C LEU A 147 -3.80 -6.52 -15.58
N CYS A 148 -3.85 -7.45 -14.63
CA CYS A 148 -3.00 -8.64 -14.65
C CYS A 148 -3.42 -9.62 -15.76
N GLY A 149 -4.71 -9.95 -15.84
CA GLY A 149 -5.23 -10.83 -16.88
C GLY A 149 -4.99 -10.27 -18.29
N GLY A 150 -5.29 -8.99 -18.51
CA GLY A 150 -5.00 -8.31 -19.77
C GLY A 150 -3.50 -8.30 -20.11
N TYR A 151 -2.63 -8.03 -19.13
CA TYR A 151 -1.18 -8.03 -19.36
C TYR A 151 -0.66 -9.43 -19.74
N VAL A 152 -1.12 -10.49 -19.06
CA VAL A 152 -0.69 -11.87 -19.34
C VAL A 152 -1.25 -12.40 -20.66
N GLN A 153 -2.42 -11.92 -21.10
CA GLN A 153 -2.93 -12.25 -22.44
C GLN A 153 -2.01 -11.72 -23.56
N ASP A 154 -1.48 -10.51 -23.39
CA ASP A 154 -0.53 -9.90 -24.33
C ASP A 154 0.91 -10.42 -24.14
N HIS A 155 1.25 -10.87 -22.93
CA HIS A 155 2.58 -11.34 -22.52
C HIS A 155 2.51 -12.66 -21.73
N PRO A 156 2.22 -13.81 -22.38
CA PRO A 156 2.02 -15.08 -21.70
C PRO A 156 3.21 -15.54 -20.84
N GLU A 157 4.43 -15.19 -21.25
CA GLU A 157 5.67 -15.50 -20.54
C GLU A 157 5.79 -14.78 -19.18
N ALA A 158 5.01 -13.73 -18.95
CA ALA A 158 5.09 -12.91 -17.74
C ALA A 158 4.22 -13.42 -16.58
N ALA A 159 3.44 -14.49 -16.79
CA ALA A 159 2.51 -15.02 -15.79
C ALA A 159 3.18 -15.38 -14.46
N ASP A 160 4.34 -16.04 -14.53
CA ASP A 160 5.10 -16.44 -13.34
C ASP A 160 5.61 -15.23 -12.56
N ASP A 161 6.07 -14.17 -13.25
CA ASP A 161 6.53 -12.94 -12.61
C ASP A 161 5.37 -12.15 -11.98
N VAL A 162 4.19 -12.14 -12.60
CA VAL A 162 2.97 -11.57 -12.01
C VAL A 162 2.61 -12.30 -10.71
N LEU A 163 2.54 -13.63 -10.75
CA LEU A 163 2.25 -14.44 -9.55
C LEU A 163 3.34 -14.28 -8.48
N PHE A 164 4.61 -14.17 -8.88
CA PHE A 164 5.71 -13.89 -7.99
C PHE A 164 5.54 -12.55 -7.27
N GLY A 165 5.17 -11.49 -8.00
CA GLY A 165 4.87 -10.18 -7.41
C GLY A 165 3.74 -10.21 -6.39
N ALA A 166 2.65 -10.88 -6.71
CA ALA A 166 1.52 -11.09 -5.80
C ALA A 166 1.94 -11.87 -4.55
N ALA A 167 2.68 -12.97 -4.72
CA ALA A 167 3.20 -13.77 -3.62
C ALA A 167 4.15 -12.98 -2.73
N CYS A 168 5.02 -12.14 -3.31
CA CYS A 168 5.90 -11.25 -2.57
C CYS A 168 5.12 -10.27 -1.70
N ALA A 169 4.09 -9.60 -2.24
CA ALA A 169 3.24 -8.68 -1.49
C ALA A 169 2.65 -9.34 -0.24
N LEU A 170 2.00 -10.50 -0.42
CA LEU A 170 1.39 -11.26 0.67
C LEU A 170 2.42 -11.78 1.68
N ALA A 171 3.58 -12.23 1.20
CA ALA A 171 4.63 -12.75 2.07
C ALA A 171 5.24 -11.67 2.97
N VAL A 172 5.58 -10.50 2.42
CA VAL A 172 6.18 -9.42 3.22
C VAL A 172 5.17 -8.82 4.21
N ASP A 173 3.90 -8.70 3.82
CA ASP A 173 2.83 -8.28 4.72
C ASP A 173 2.63 -9.27 5.87
N ASN A 174 2.67 -10.57 5.60
CA ASN A 174 2.59 -11.60 6.64
C ASN A 174 3.76 -11.53 7.63
N VAL A 175 4.99 -11.29 7.15
CA VAL A 175 6.17 -11.11 8.01
C VAL A 175 6.00 -9.89 8.90
N MET A 176 5.56 -8.75 8.35
CA MET A 176 5.28 -7.55 9.12
C MET A 176 4.16 -7.79 10.15
N ALA A 177 3.05 -8.38 9.74
CA ALA A 177 1.92 -8.67 10.61
C ALA A 177 2.32 -9.61 11.77
N ALA A 178 3.07 -10.67 11.49
CA ALA A 178 3.57 -11.58 12.52
C ALA A 178 4.46 -10.85 13.54
N HIS A 179 5.36 -9.97 13.08
CA HIS A 179 6.19 -9.16 13.95
C HIS A 179 5.36 -8.24 14.85
N LEU A 180 4.43 -7.46 14.28
CA LEU A 180 3.58 -6.54 15.03
C LEU A 180 2.73 -7.28 16.07
N LEU A 181 2.10 -8.39 15.68
CA LEU A 181 1.26 -9.19 16.57
C LEU A 181 2.06 -9.87 17.69
N ALA A 182 3.28 -10.33 17.40
CA ALA A 182 4.15 -10.91 18.42
C ALA A 182 4.55 -9.88 19.47
N LYS A 183 4.96 -8.67 19.04
CA LYS A 183 5.31 -7.56 19.94
C LYS A 183 4.13 -7.13 20.80
N TRP A 184 2.96 -6.98 20.19
CA TRP A 184 1.71 -6.67 20.87
C TRP A 184 1.34 -7.72 21.94
N LYS A 185 1.32 -9.01 21.56
CA LYS A 185 1.01 -10.12 22.50
C LYS A 185 2.02 -10.22 23.64
N GLY A 186 3.27 -9.85 23.39
CA GLY A 186 4.32 -9.79 24.41
C GLY A 186 4.30 -8.52 25.27
N GLY A 187 3.35 -7.60 25.08
CA GLY A 187 3.28 -6.34 25.85
C GLY A 187 4.44 -5.38 25.58
N SER A 188 5.06 -5.46 24.39
CA SER A 188 6.23 -4.67 24.02
C SER A 188 5.96 -3.81 22.78
N SER A 189 6.68 -2.69 22.65
CA SER A 189 6.61 -1.86 21.46
C SER A 189 7.16 -2.60 20.23
N ALA A 190 6.49 -2.43 19.09
CA ALA A 190 7.00 -2.87 17.79
C ALA A 190 7.89 -1.81 17.09
N LEU A 191 8.03 -0.64 17.70
CA LEU A 191 8.97 0.39 17.25
C LEU A 191 10.39 0.06 17.73
N VAL A 192 11.37 0.53 16.98
CA VAL A 192 12.77 0.51 17.41
C VAL A 192 13.11 1.80 18.14
N ASP A 193 14.03 1.72 19.10
CA ASP A 193 14.56 2.90 19.77
C ASP A 193 15.54 3.62 18.84
N SER A 194 15.37 4.94 18.73
CA SER A 194 16.22 5.80 17.90
C SER A 194 17.70 5.78 18.32
N ALA A 195 18.02 5.35 19.54
CA ALA A 195 19.39 5.18 20.02
C ALA A 195 20.14 4.00 19.37
N SER A 196 19.45 3.15 18.59
CA SER A 196 20.03 1.98 17.94
C SER A 196 20.45 2.19 16.48
N VAL A 197 20.18 3.37 15.91
CA VAL A 197 20.60 3.74 14.54
C VAL A 197 21.85 4.61 14.68
N PRO A 198 23.06 4.14 14.30
CA PRO A 198 24.22 5.00 14.27
C PRO A 198 23.94 6.16 13.29
N ALA A 199 24.27 7.39 13.71
CA ALA A 199 24.22 8.54 12.83
C ALA A 199 25.05 8.25 11.57
N ALA A 200 24.43 8.41 10.39
CA ALA A 200 25.07 8.27 9.10
C ALA A 200 26.00 9.45 8.80
#